data_AF-A0A1B0GGT1-F1
#
_entry.id   AF-A0A1B0GGT1-F1
#
_cell.length_a   1.000
_cell.length_b   1.000
_cell.length_c   1.000
_cell.angle_alpha   90.00
_cell.angle_beta   90.00
_cell.angle_gamma   90.00
#
_symmetry.space_group_name_H-M   'P 1'
#
loop_
_entity.id
_entity.type
_entity.pdbx_description
1 polymer ?
#
loop_
_entity_poly.entity_id
_entity_poly.type
_entity_poly.pdbx_seq_one_letter_code
_entity_poly.pdbx_strand_id
1 'polypeptide(L)'
;RYGSPVFVSFPHFYAADPFYLDQVEGINPSREKHEFFLTIEPMGIPLEVAARFQLNLLIRPSTNVALYQEVPTVFFPVLWFQQKVLINPEMAADLRQVLALPTIGYICAGVAIIFGVLLILWFPLLKLICGTARSQRERDVEREKRTPAGPDGSDSPLIFTNGVKAEIKTKPHDKGSCDKEPYN
;
A
#
# COMPACT_ATOMS: atom_id res chain seq x y z
N ARG A 1 -3.94 -8.87 -45.20
CA ARG A 1 -3.89 -10.12 -46.00
C ARG A 1 -4.31 -9.79 -47.43
N TYR A 2 -3.36 -9.66 -48.35
CA TYR A 2 -3.59 -9.35 -49.78
C TYR A 2 -3.39 -10.59 -50.66
N GLY A 3 -3.95 -11.73 -50.28
CA GLY A 3 -3.79 -12.99 -51.04
C GLY A 3 -2.42 -13.68 -50.95
N SER A 4 -1.49 -13.17 -50.13
CA SER A 4 -0.18 -13.80 -49.94
C SER A 4 -0.28 -15.07 -49.07
N PRO A 5 0.30 -16.22 -49.49
CA PRO A 5 0.19 -17.52 -48.83
C PRO A 5 1.15 -17.66 -47.63
N VAL A 6 1.21 -16.63 -46.77
CA VAL A 6 2.07 -16.61 -45.58
C VAL A 6 1.29 -17.02 -44.33
N PHE A 7 1.88 -17.92 -43.56
CA PHE A 7 1.34 -18.52 -42.34
C PHE A 7 2.34 -18.35 -41.19
N VAL A 8 1.84 -18.37 -39.96
CA VAL A 8 2.66 -18.24 -38.75
C VAL A 8 2.57 -19.52 -37.94
N SER A 9 3.70 -19.99 -37.44
CA SER A 9 3.79 -21.09 -36.46
C SER A 9 4.78 -20.73 -35.36
N PHE A 10 4.94 -21.62 -34.37
CA PHE A 10 6.12 -21.57 -33.52
C PHE A 10 7.36 -22.06 -34.27
N PRO A 11 8.58 -21.69 -33.82
CA PRO A 11 9.82 -22.11 -34.47
C PRO A 11 9.92 -23.63 -34.56
N HIS A 12 10.41 -24.10 -35.70
CA HIS A 12 10.54 -25.53 -36.03
C HIS A 12 9.24 -26.31 -35.84
N PHE A 13 8.08 -25.66 -36.07
CA PHE A 13 6.76 -26.26 -35.86
C PHE A 13 6.56 -26.82 -34.45
N TYR A 14 7.18 -26.20 -33.43
CA TYR A 14 6.96 -26.56 -32.03
C TYR A 14 5.47 -26.56 -31.69
N ALA A 15 4.99 -27.58 -30.98
CA ALA A 15 3.58 -27.81 -30.64
C ALA A 15 2.60 -27.92 -31.83
N ALA A 16 3.09 -28.11 -33.06
CA ALA A 16 2.26 -28.44 -34.21
C ALA A 16 2.08 -29.96 -34.36
N ASP A 17 1.18 -30.36 -35.27
CA ASP A 17 0.99 -31.76 -35.64
C ASP A 17 2.28 -32.35 -36.26
N PRO A 18 2.66 -33.59 -35.93
CA PRO A 18 3.83 -34.26 -36.51
C PRO A 18 3.87 -34.27 -38.04
N PHE A 19 2.70 -34.22 -38.69
CA PHE A 19 2.59 -34.10 -40.14
C PHE A 19 3.41 -32.94 -40.73
N TYR A 20 3.57 -31.82 -40.02
CA TYR A 20 4.37 -30.68 -40.48
C TYR A 20 5.87 -30.89 -40.27
N LEU A 21 6.26 -31.71 -39.29
CA LEU A 21 7.66 -32.04 -39.02
C LEU A 21 8.21 -32.97 -40.11
N ASP A 22 7.42 -33.93 -40.56
CA ASP A 22 7.81 -34.92 -41.56
C ASP A 22 7.98 -34.32 -42.98
N GLN A 23 7.46 -33.11 -43.22
CA GLN A 23 7.52 -32.44 -44.52
C GLN A 23 8.82 -31.67 -44.76
N VAL A 24 9.59 -31.39 -43.71
CA VAL A 24 10.77 -30.52 -43.80
C VAL A 24 11.93 -31.17 -43.07
N GLU A 25 13.02 -31.43 -43.79
CA GLU A 25 14.25 -31.96 -43.20
C GLU A 25 15.05 -30.84 -42.51
N GLY A 26 15.74 -31.18 -41.41
CA GLY A 26 16.65 -30.25 -40.71
C GLY A 26 16.01 -29.37 -39.65
N ILE A 27 14.74 -29.61 -39.28
CA ILE A 27 14.09 -28.94 -38.16
C ILE A 27 14.09 -29.82 -36.91
N ASN A 28 14.33 -29.22 -35.75
CA ASN A 28 14.33 -29.92 -34.46
C ASN A 28 13.60 -29.08 -33.40
N PRO A 29 12.29 -29.33 -33.15
CA PRO A 29 11.53 -28.59 -32.16
C PRO A 29 12.08 -28.87 -30.75
N SER A 30 12.42 -27.82 -30.01
CA SER A 30 12.84 -27.94 -28.61
C SER A 30 12.08 -26.93 -27.76
N ARG A 31 11.60 -27.37 -26.59
CA ARG A 31 10.81 -26.54 -25.68
C ARG A 31 11.57 -25.29 -25.27
N GLU A 32 12.79 -25.46 -24.76
CA GLU A 32 13.61 -24.37 -24.24
C GLU A 32 13.87 -23.24 -25.26
N LYS A 33 14.01 -23.59 -26.54
CA LYS A 33 14.34 -22.62 -27.59
C LYS A 33 13.12 -22.09 -28.33
N HIS A 34 12.02 -22.85 -28.42
CA HIS A 34 10.91 -22.55 -29.34
C HIS A 34 9.57 -22.34 -28.63
N GLU A 35 9.49 -22.50 -27.31
CA GLU A 35 8.29 -22.20 -26.53
C GLU A 35 8.02 -20.68 -26.48
N PHE A 36 6.76 -20.30 -26.52
CA PHE A 36 6.31 -18.97 -26.17
C PHE A 36 6.08 -18.91 -24.66
N PHE A 37 6.68 -17.95 -23.97
CA PHE A 37 6.38 -17.75 -22.54
C PHE A 37 6.13 -16.28 -22.21
N LEU A 38 5.24 -16.11 -21.23
CA LEU A 38 4.75 -14.85 -20.75
C LEU A 38 4.63 -14.93 -19.23
N THR A 39 5.49 -14.20 -18.52
CA THR A 39 5.45 -14.11 -17.06
C THR A 39 4.61 -12.89 -16.69
N ILE A 40 3.46 -13.12 -16.05
CA ILE A 40 2.50 -12.07 -15.68
C ILE A 40 2.45 -11.96 -14.16
N GLU A 41 2.48 -10.73 -13.65
CA GLU A 41 2.17 -10.42 -12.25
C GLU A 41 0.64 -10.54 -12.01
N PRO A 42 0.16 -10.95 -10.82
CA PRO A 42 -1.27 -11.09 -10.51
C PRO A 42 -2.23 -9.96 -10.96
N MET A 43 -1.78 -8.72 -11.08
CA MET A 43 -2.54 -7.57 -11.58
C MET A 43 -2.56 -7.48 -13.12
N GLY A 44 -2.02 -8.47 -13.83
CA GLY A 44 -2.07 -8.57 -15.30
C GLY A 44 -0.89 -7.92 -16.02
N ILE A 45 0.15 -7.51 -15.32
CA ILE A 45 1.29 -6.79 -15.92
C ILE A 45 2.38 -7.79 -16.35
N PRO A 46 2.79 -7.81 -17.62
CA PRO A 46 3.81 -8.73 -18.11
C PRO A 46 5.21 -8.30 -17.66
N LEU A 47 5.90 -9.13 -16.87
CA LEU A 47 7.25 -8.88 -16.37
C LEU A 47 8.34 -9.30 -17.37
N GLU A 48 8.11 -10.43 -18.04
CA GLU A 48 8.99 -10.95 -19.07
C GLU A 48 8.15 -11.60 -20.17
N VAL A 49 8.48 -11.27 -21.42
CA VAL A 49 7.86 -11.86 -22.60
C VAL A 49 8.95 -12.39 -23.51
N ALA A 50 8.88 -13.67 -23.86
CA ALA A 50 9.67 -14.23 -24.95
C ALA A 50 8.72 -14.76 -26.02
N ALA A 51 8.45 -13.91 -26.99
CA ALA A 51 7.61 -14.25 -28.12
C ALA A 51 8.48 -14.78 -29.27
N ARG A 52 8.17 -15.99 -29.73
CA ARG A 52 8.93 -16.67 -30.78
C ARG A 52 8.00 -17.12 -31.87
N PHE A 53 8.27 -16.70 -33.09
CA PHE A 53 7.41 -16.96 -34.23
C PHE A 53 8.22 -17.35 -35.45
N GLN A 54 7.59 -18.16 -36.30
CA GLN A 54 8.12 -18.59 -37.58
C GLN A 54 7.15 -18.21 -38.69
N LEU A 55 7.71 -17.67 -39.77
CA LEU A 55 6.98 -17.39 -41.00
C LEU A 55 7.14 -18.56 -41.95
N ASN A 56 6.01 -19.12 -42.38
CA ASN A 56 5.92 -20.22 -43.32
C ASN A 56 5.23 -19.77 -44.59
N LEU A 57 5.73 -20.21 -45.74
CA LEU A 57 5.11 -20.01 -47.03
C LEU A 57 4.39 -21.30 -47.44
N LEU A 58 3.11 -21.21 -47.79
CA LEU A 58 2.40 -22.36 -48.36
C LEU A 58 2.74 -22.44 -49.85
N ILE A 59 3.55 -23.43 -50.20
CA ILE A 59 3.91 -23.76 -51.56
C ILE A 59 2.86 -24.75 -52.07
N ARG A 60 2.35 -24.52 -53.28
CA ARG A 60 1.38 -25.37 -53.96
C ARG A 60 1.74 -25.47 -55.44
N PRO A 61 1.44 -26.61 -56.08
CA PRO A 61 1.68 -26.74 -57.50
C PRO A 61 0.83 -25.73 -58.28
N SER A 62 1.41 -25.10 -59.29
CA SER A 62 0.76 -24.09 -60.12
C SER A 62 1.05 -24.33 -61.59
N THR A 63 0.00 -24.40 -62.40
CA THR A 63 0.10 -24.54 -63.86
C THR A 63 0.65 -23.28 -64.53
N ASN A 64 0.56 -22.14 -63.85
CA ASN A 64 0.93 -20.83 -64.41
C ASN A 64 2.44 -20.54 -64.35
N VAL A 65 3.20 -21.30 -63.55
CA VAL A 65 4.64 -21.07 -63.35
C VAL A 65 5.38 -22.41 -63.43
N ALA A 66 6.21 -22.58 -64.47
CA ALA A 66 6.94 -23.82 -64.71
C ALA A 66 7.74 -24.33 -63.50
N LEU A 67 8.36 -23.41 -62.73
CA LEU A 67 9.13 -23.73 -61.53
C LEU A 67 8.29 -24.39 -60.42
N TYR A 68 6.99 -24.13 -60.38
CA TYR A 68 6.08 -24.67 -59.36
C TYR A 68 5.14 -25.75 -59.92
N GLN A 69 5.42 -26.36 -61.07
CA GLN A 69 4.53 -27.40 -61.61
C GLN A 69 4.63 -28.73 -60.84
N GLU A 70 5.83 -29.09 -60.39
CA GLU A 70 6.13 -30.39 -59.77
C GLU A 70 6.46 -30.29 -58.27
N VAL A 71 6.12 -29.16 -57.63
CA VAL A 71 6.38 -28.99 -56.20
C VAL A 71 5.29 -29.65 -55.35
N PRO A 72 5.64 -30.31 -54.23
CA PRO A 72 4.65 -30.80 -53.29
C PRO A 72 3.95 -29.63 -52.58
N THR A 73 2.73 -29.88 -52.11
CA THR A 73 2.00 -28.91 -51.28
C THR A 73 2.53 -28.98 -49.86
N VAL A 74 3.35 -28.00 -49.45
CA VAL A 74 4.03 -28.00 -48.13
C VAL A 74 4.10 -26.59 -47.54
N PHE A 75 4.21 -26.53 -46.21
CA PHE A 75 4.52 -25.29 -45.48
C PHE A 75 6.03 -25.14 -45.34
N PHE A 76 6.61 -24.30 -46.18
CA PHE A 76 8.05 -24.08 -46.19
C PHE A 76 8.44 -22.99 -45.19
N PRO A 77 9.25 -23.30 -44.16
CA PRO A 77 9.71 -22.30 -43.20
C PRO A 77 10.74 -21.38 -43.84
N VAL A 78 10.49 -20.07 -43.79
CA VAL A 78 11.38 -19.06 -44.40
C VAL A 78 12.33 -18.50 -43.35
N LEU A 79 11.78 -18.04 -42.23
CA LEU A 79 12.54 -17.46 -41.14
C LEU A 79 11.77 -17.61 -39.84
N TRP A 80 12.52 -17.61 -38.74
CA TRP A 80 11.96 -17.43 -37.40
C TRP A 80 12.64 -16.24 -36.73
N PHE A 81 11.92 -15.62 -35.80
CA PHE A 81 12.43 -14.50 -35.04
C PHE A 81 11.96 -14.60 -33.58
N GLN A 82 12.76 -14.01 -32.71
CA GLN A 82 12.46 -13.89 -31.29
C GLN A 82 12.34 -12.42 -30.94
N GLN A 83 11.22 -12.07 -30.30
CA GLN A 83 11.04 -10.80 -29.64
C GLN A 83 11.07 -11.04 -28.13
N LYS A 84 12.12 -10.54 -27.47
CA LYS A 84 12.27 -10.60 -26.02
C LYS A 84 12.00 -9.21 -25.44
N VAL A 85 11.06 -9.12 -24.51
CA VAL A 85 10.77 -7.91 -23.73
C VAL A 85 11.05 -8.23 -22.27
N LEU A 86 11.99 -7.50 -21.70
CA LEU A 86 12.36 -7.58 -20.28
C LEU A 86 12.06 -6.23 -19.65
N ILE A 87 11.41 -6.23 -18.49
CA ILE A 87 11.26 -5.01 -17.71
C ILE A 87 12.63 -4.58 -17.18
N ASN A 88 13.00 -3.32 -17.43
CA ASN A 88 14.20 -2.71 -16.86
C ASN A 88 14.09 -2.61 -15.33
N PRO A 89 15.20 -2.73 -14.58
CA PRO A 89 15.17 -2.70 -13.12
C PRO A 89 14.54 -1.40 -12.55
N GLU A 90 14.74 -0.27 -13.23
CA GLU A 90 14.11 1.01 -12.87
C GLU A 90 12.58 0.96 -13.03
N MET A 91 12.09 0.52 -14.20
CA MET A 91 10.66 0.32 -14.44
C MET A 91 10.03 -0.69 -13.48
N ALA A 92 10.77 -1.73 -13.08
CA ALA A 92 10.29 -2.71 -12.11
C ALA A 92 10.11 -2.09 -10.71
N ALA A 93 10.96 -1.15 -10.32
CA ALA A 93 10.84 -0.43 -9.06
C ALA A 93 9.60 0.47 -9.06
N ASP A 94 9.40 1.24 -10.13
CA ASP A 94 8.21 2.08 -10.29
C ASP A 94 6.94 1.24 -10.28
N LEU A 95 6.94 0.11 -10.99
CA LEU A 95 5.82 -0.82 -11.00
C LEU A 95 5.50 -1.30 -9.57
N ARG A 96 6.50 -1.75 -8.81
CA ARG A 96 6.31 -2.18 -7.42
C ARG A 96 5.72 -1.09 -6.55
N GLN A 97 6.16 0.15 -6.71
CA GLN A 97 5.62 1.28 -5.95
C GLN A 97 4.15 1.52 -6.29
N VAL A 98 3.81 1.51 -7.58
CA VAL A 98 2.42 1.66 -8.04
C VAL A 98 1.54 0.52 -7.51
N LEU A 99 2.03 -0.72 -7.52
CA LEU A 99 1.30 -1.87 -6.99
C LEU A 99 1.14 -1.82 -5.45
N ALA A 100 2.04 -1.16 -4.73
CA ALA A 100 1.97 -1.02 -3.28
C ALA A 100 0.99 0.07 -2.81
N LEU A 101 0.68 1.06 -3.65
CA LEU A 101 -0.25 2.16 -3.34
C LEU A 101 -1.60 1.71 -2.77
N PRO A 102 -2.35 0.77 -3.38
CA PRO A 102 -3.65 0.36 -2.84
C PRO A 102 -3.53 -0.24 -1.44
N THR A 103 -2.52 -1.08 -1.19
CA THR A 103 -2.25 -1.68 0.12
C THR A 103 -1.97 -0.62 1.18
N ILE A 104 -1.12 0.35 0.86
CA ILE A 104 -0.83 1.48 1.75
C ILE A 104 -2.10 2.29 2.01
N GLY A 105 -2.91 2.53 0.97
CA GLY A 105 -4.20 3.22 1.07
C GLY A 105 -5.16 2.54 2.05
N TYR A 106 -5.29 1.21 1.96
CA TYR A 106 -6.14 0.44 2.89
C TYR A 106 -5.64 0.52 4.34
N ILE A 107 -4.33 0.45 4.56
CA ILE A 107 -3.74 0.58 5.91
C ILE A 107 -4.00 1.98 6.47
N CYS A 108 -3.73 3.04 5.70
CA CYS A 108 -3.97 4.42 6.09
C CYS A 108 -5.45 4.68 6.41
N ALA A 109 -6.36 4.17 5.57
CA ALA A 109 -7.80 4.27 5.81
C ALA A 109 -8.22 3.55 7.10
N GLY A 110 -7.69 2.34 7.34
CA GLY A 110 -7.95 1.60 8.58
C GLY A 110 -7.50 2.36 9.83
N VAL A 111 -6.28 2.92 9.81
CA VAL A 111 -5.75 3.74 10.91
C VAL A 111 -6.59 4.99 11.14
N ALA A 112 -6.99 5.69 10.06
CA ALA A 112 -7.81 6.89 10.15
C ALA A 112 -9.19 6.59 10.76
N ILE A 113 -9.81 5.47 10.39
CA ILE A 113 -11.09 5.03 10.97
C ILE A 113 -10.95 4.74 12.46
N ILE A 114 -9.92 3.99 12.86
CA ILE A 114 -9.66 3.68 14.28
C ILE A 114 -9.48 4.96 15.08
N PHE A 115 -8.64 5.88 14.59
CA PHE A 115 -8.40 7.15 15.26
C PHE A 115 -9.67 8.01 15.35
N GLY A 116 -10.48 8.05 14.28
CA GLY A 116 -11.76 8.74 14.26
C GLY A 116 -12.74 8.19 15.29
N VAL A 117 -12.86 6.85 15.40
CA VAL A 117 -13.69 6.20 16.41
C VAL A 117 -13.20 6.52 17.82
N LEU A 118 -11.89 6.48 18.07
CA LEU A 118 -11.32 6.84 19.36
C LEU A 118 -11.65 8.28 19.77
N LEU A 119 -11.54 9.25 18.86
CA LEU A 119 -11.91 10.64 19.14
C LEU A 119 -13.41 10.81 19.44
N ILE A 120 -14.27 10.14 18.66
CA ILE A 120 -15.72 10.20 18.84
C ILE A 120 -16.13 9.57 20.17
N LEU A 121 -15.47 8.50 20.63
CA LEU A 121 -15.75 7.87 21.91
C LEU A 121 -15.11 8.60 23.10
N TRP A 122 -13.97 9.25 22.88
CA TRP A 122 -13.25 10.02 23.90
C TRP A 122 -14.03 11.26 24.35
N PHE A 123 -14.64 12.00 23.41
CA PHE A 123 -15.38 13.23 23.70
C PHE A 123 -16.58 13.05 24.66
N PRO A 124 -17.50 12.09 24.47
CA PRO A 124 -18.60 11.84 25.40
C PRO A 124 -18.11 11.25 26.72
N LEU A 125 -17.08 10.39 26.70
CA LEU A 125 -16.50 9.83 27.93
C LEU A 125 -15.95 10.94 28.82
N LEU A 126 -15.22 11.91 28.26
CA LEU A 126 -14.71 13.08 28.99
C LEU A 126 -15.86 13.93 29.57
N LYS A 127 -16.92 14.17 28.79
CA LYS A 127 -18.10 14.92 29.27
C LYS A 127 -18.82 14.20 30.42
N LEU A 128 -18.90 12.87 30.36
CA LEU A 128 -19.54 12.06 31.39
C LEU A 128 -18.71 12.03 32.69
N ILE A 129 -17.38 11.90 32.58
CA ILE A 129 -16.44 11.98 33.70
C ILE A 129 -16.46 13.38 34.33
N CYS A 130 -16.33 14.45 33.54
CA CYS A 130 -16.37 15.82 34.03
C CYS A 130 -17.74 16.21 34.62
N GLY A 131 -18.84 15.72 34.04
CA GLY A 131 -20.19 15.94 34.58
C GLY A 131 -20.40 15.27 35.94
N THR A 132 -19.86 14.06 36.12
CA THR A 132 -19.93 13.33 37.39
C THR A 132 -19.10 14.02 38.48
N ALA A 133 -17.91 14.51 38.14
CA ALA A 133 -17.06 15.27 39.07
C ALA A 133 -17.69 16.60 39.51
N ARG A 134 -18.37 17.32 38.59
CA ARG A 134 -19.12 18.54 38.93
C ARG A 134 -20.30 18.26 39.86
N SER A 135 -21.03 17.17 39.61
CA SER A 135 -22.16 16.73 40.46
C SER A 135 -21.71 16.33 41.87
N GLN A 136 -20.52 15.73 42.02
CA GLN A 136 -19.95 15.44 43.34
C GLN A 136 -19.60 16.73 44.10
N ARG A 137 -18.93 17.68 43.45
CA ARG A 137 -18.56 18.96 44.06
C ARG A 137 -19.77 19.77 44.54
N GLU A 138 -20.87 19.77 43.80
CA GLU A 138 -22.12 20.43 44.21
C GLU A 138 -22.72 19.77 45.46
N ARG A 139 -22.66 18.43 45.57
CA ARG A 139 -23.10 17.72 46.78
C ARG A 139 -22.19 17.97 47.99
N ASP A 140 -20.89 18.08 47.80
CA ASP A 140 -19.94 18.34 48.88
C ASP A 140 -20.13 19.75 49.46
N VAL A 141 -20.36 20.76 48.60
CA VAL A 141 -20.69 22.14 49.02
C VAL A 141 -22.03 22.22 49.74
N GLU A 142 -23.04 21.47 49.28
CA GLU A 142 -24.34 21.40 49.95
C GLU A 142 -24.24 20.72 51.32
N ARG A 143 -23.35 19.74 51.48
CA ARG A 143 -23.06 19.05 52.75
C ARG A 143 -22.36 19.98 53.74
N GLU A 144 -21.45 20.83 53.24
CA GLU A 144 -20.78 21.85 54.04
C GLU A 144 -21.76 22.93 54.54
N LYS A 145 -22.67 23.41 53.69
CA LYS A 145 -23.73 24.36 54.09
C LYS A 145 -24.71 23.80 55.12
N ARG A 146 -24.92 22.48 55.14
CA ARG A 146 -25.79 21.80 56.10
C ARG A 146 -25.13 21.57 57.46
N THR A 147 -23.84 21.85 57.59
CA THR A 147 -23.11 21.80 58.86
C THR A 147 -23.31 23.15 59.58
N PRO A 148 -23.97 23.19 60.75
CA PRO A 148 -24.25 24.46 61.42
C PRO A 148 -22.94 25.09 61.93
N ALA A 149 -22.85 26.42 61.81
CA ALA A 149 -21.77 27.20 62.41
C ALA A 149 -21.79 27.00 63.94
N GLY A 150 -20.69 26.46 64.47
CA GLY A 150 -20.45 26.43 65.92
C GLY A 150 -20.35 27.87 66.47
N PRO A 151 -20.74 28.09 67.74
CA PRO A 151 -20.90 29.42 68.29
C PRO A 151 -19.58 30.18 68.29
N ASP A 152 -19.63 31.38 67.70
CA ASP A 152 -18.65 32.46 67.84
C ASP A 152 -18.68 32.99 69.28
N GLY A 153 -17.51 33.30 69.83
CA GLY A 153 -17.39 33.82 71.19
C GLY A 153 -16.00 33.71 71.79
N SER A 154 -15.10 34.57 71.31
CA SER A 154 -14.20 35.42 72.13
C SER A 154 -13.45 34.80 73.33
N ASP A 155 -12.14 34.59 73.18
CA ASP A 155 -11.08 35.35 73.87
C ASP A 155 -9.74 34.57 73.94
N SER A 156 -8.67 35.20 73.44
CA SER A 156 -7.27 34.86 73.79
C SER A 156 -6.85 35.67 75.05
N PRO A 157 -5.66 35.52 75.69
CA PRO A 157 -4.50 34.63 75.48
C PRO A 157 -3.85 34.09 76.81
N LEU A 158 -2.58 33.62 76.72
CA LEU A 158 -1.51 33.44 77.73
C LEU A 158 -1.19 31.98 78.12
N ILE A 159 -0.14 31.32 77.59
CA ILE A 159 1.33 31.48 77.77
C ILE A 159 1.83 31.15 79.19
N PHE A 160 2.54 30.01 79.34
CA PHE A 160 3.89 29.93 79.96
C PHE A 160 4.50 28.52 79.71
N THR A 161 5.46 28.36 78.79
CA THR A 161 6.95 28.21 78.93
C THR A 161 7.41 26.99 79.78
N ASN A 162 8.48 26.22 79.54
CA ASN A 162 9.78 26.29 78.84
C ASN A 162 10.18 24.84 78.44
N GLY A 163 11.11 24.46 77.56
CA GLY A 163 12.24 25.04 76.80
C GLY A 163 12.99 23.81 76.24
N VAL A 164 13.58 23.79 75.03
CA VAL A 164 14.81 24.46 74.55
C VAL A 164 14.74 24.42 73.00
N LYS A 165 14.64 25.57 72.30
CA LYS A 165 15.71 26.33 71.56
C LYS A 165 16.39 25.50 70.45
N ALA A 166 16.54 25.90 69.19
CA ALA A 166 16.65 27.20 68.50
C ALA A 166 16.59 26.87 66.96
N GLU A 167 16.48 27.73 65.96
CA GLU A 167 16.44 29.17 65.77
C GLU A 167 15.96 29.46 64.33
N ILE A 168 15.46 30.67 64.14
CA ILE A 168 14.69 31.20 63.00
C ILE A 168 15.61 31.75 61.89
N LYS A 169 15.19 31.66 60.61
CA LYS A 169 15.37 32.79 59.67
C LYS A 169 14.28 32.85 58.58
N THR A 170 13.38 33.81 58.76
CA THR A 170 12.35 34.29 57.83
C THR A 170 12.87 35.39 56.91
N LYS A 171 12.34 35.53 55.68
CA LYS A 171 11.81 36.80 55.09
C LYS A 171 11.17 36.60 53.68
N PRO A 172 10.41 37.57 53.11
CA PRO A 172 8.95 37.43 52.98
C PRO A 172 8.35 37.69 51.57
N HIS A 173 7.09 37.26 51.39
CA HIS A 173 5.92 37.99 50.84
C HIS A 173 6.14 39.15 49.83
N ASP A 174 5.53 39.09 48.63
CA ASP A 174 4.49 40.07 48.25
C ASP A 174 3.59 39.65 47.06
N LYS A 175 2.40 40.24 47.02
CA LYS A 175 1.17 39.96 46.26
C LYS A 175 1.06 40.70 44.93
N GLY A 176 0.27 40.13 44.01
CA GLY A 176 -0.56 40.81 43.00
C GLY A 176 0.21 41.58 41.91
N SER A 177 -0.35 42.04 40.80
CA SER A 177 -1.66 41.98 40.16
C SER A 177 -1.43 42.54 38.74
N CYS A 178 -2.32 42.19 37.79
CA CYS A 178 -2.62 42.84 36.51
C CYS A 178 -1.73 43.98 35.99
N ASP A 179 -1.20 43.85 34.76
CA ASP A 179 -1.78 44.48 33.55
C ASP A 179 -0.80 44.48 32.35
N LYS A 180 -1.34 44.10 31.19
CA LYS A 180 -1.16 44.58 29.79
C LYS A 180 0.22 45.07 29.27
N GLU A 181 0.61 44.50 28.11
CA GLU A 181 1.13 45.07 26.82
C GLU A 181 1.77 46.49 26.79
N PRO A 182 2.62 46.88 25.78
CA PRO A 182 2.78 46.29 24.43
C PRO A 182 4.24 46.27 23.84
N TYR A 183 4.34 45.74 22.62
CA TYR A 183 5.25 46.09 21.49
C TYR A 183 6.79 46.14 21.66
N ASN A 184 7.47 45.21 20.98
CA ASN A 184 8.45 45.49 19.91
C ASN A 184 8.76 44.22 19.12
#